data_AF-A0A838TY06-F1
#
_entry.id   AF-A0A838TY06-F1
#
_cell.length_a   1.000
_cell.length_b   1.000
_cell.length_c   1.000
_cell.angle_alpha   90.00
_cell.angle_beta   90.00
_cell.angle_gamma   90.00
#
_symmetry.space_group_name_H-M   'P 1'
#
loop_
_entity.id
_entity.type
_entity.pdbx_description
1 polymer ?
#
loop_
_entity_poly.entity_id
_entity_poly.type
_entity_poly.pdbx_seq_one_letter_code
_entity_poly.pdbx_strand_id
1 'polypeptide(L)'
;MRSPDARPPQISHTEQQSVQCSFSELSEQATQRKTGPITVFNRFDTLGEAWLFGLNQVMMHGEGIQDDAVVARDISLDAERTANLLTQYESPSDETRLNLKLKETLGHFVSIETVSIDDPVIEQFADWQRIDYTRKRYGQDSGSGGYGNFVYGPDNEGLDHIVSKLLVNPSSKSAVINAPNAWSANYGKPPCLTAVDFKIRDDELLMTAMYRSQNVFTKQPGNVLALRDLQETIADRVEVPAGMINLFVASAHIYEPDWETAEKILAQT
;
A
#
# COMPACT_ATOMS: atom_id res chain seq x y z
N MET A 1 -64.40 40.66 -14.37
CA MET A 1 -64.65 39.26 -14.01
C MET A 1 -63.33 38.51 -14.09
N ARG A 2 -62.68 38.25 -12.95
CA ARG A 2 -61.49 37.39 -12.85
C ARG A 2 -61.81 36.30 -11.86
N SER A 3 -61.84 35.05 -12.32
CA SER A 3 -61.80 33.86 -11.47
C SER A 3 -60.36 33.59 -11.00
N PRO A 4 -60.17 33.02 -9.80
CA PRO A 4 -58.86 32.68 -9.24
C PRO A 4 -58.46 31.22 -9.53
N ASP A 5 -57.29 30.85 -9.02
CA ASP A 5 -56.71 29.50 -8.89
C ASP A 5 -55.90 28.91 -10.06
N ALA A 6 -54.59 29.14 -9.99
CA ALA A 6 -53.59 28.11 -10.30
C ALA A 6 -52.40 28.29 -9.34
N ARG A 7 -52.29 27.41 -8.33
CA ARG A 7 -51.09 27.25 -7.50
C ARG A 7 -50.02 26.49 -8.30
N PRO A 8 -48.73 26.86 -8.21
CA PRO A 8 -47.65 26.06 -8.77
C PRO A 8 -47.40 24.81 -7.92
N PRO A 9 -46.95 23.69 -8.51
CA PRO A 9 -46.75 22.44 -7.78
C PRO A 9 -45.59 22.55 -6.80
N GLN A 10 -45.83 22.13 -5.56
CA GLN A 10 -44.78 21.92 -4.56
C GLN A 10 -43.95 20.71 -4.95
N ILE A 11 -42.65 20.91 -5.15
CA ILE A 11 -41.67 19.84 -5.31
C ILE A 11 -41.30 19.39 -3.91
N SER A 12 -41.58 18.13 -3.60
CA SER A 12 -41.27 17.47 -2.35
C SER A 12 -39.77 17.32 -2.16
N HIS A 13 -39.26 17.90 -1.07
CA HIS A 13 -37.93 17.66 -0.54
C HIS A 13 -37.84 16.25 0.04
N THR A 14 -37.39 15.25 -0.71
CA THR A 14 -36.73 14.06 -0.15
C THR A 14 -36.06 13.27 -1.26
N GLU A 15 -34.74 13.41 -1.39
CA GLU A 15 -33.76 12.38 -1.84
C GLU A 15 -32.44 13.08 -2.16
N GLN A 16 -31.82 13.62 -1.12
CA GLN A 16 -30.37 13.82 -1.05
C GLN A 16 -29.96 13.29 0.32
N GLN A 17 -29.75 11.99 0.40
CA GLN A 17 -28.89 11.37 1.41
C GLN A 17 -27.69 10.84 0.61
N SER A 18 -26.64 11.64 0.40
CA SER A 18 -25.51 11.78 1.31
C SER A 18 -25.12 10.44 1.94
N VAL A 19 -24.25 9.71 1.24
CA VAL A 19 -23.42 8.68 1.85
C VAL A 19 -22.43 9.42 2.76
N GLN A 20 -22.86 9.70 3.99
CA GLN A 20 -21.97 9.98 5.11
C GLN A 20 -21.94 8.69 5.92
N CYS A 21 -21.02 7.80 5.57
CA CYS A 21 -20.60 6.76 6.50
C CYS A 21 -19.62 7.46 7.46
N SER A 22 -19.96 7.52 8.74
CA SER A 22 -19.09 8.15 9.73
C SER A 22 -17.91 7.23 10.05
N PHE A 23 -16.70 7.77 10.25
CA PHE A 23 -15.51 6.98 10.60
C PHE A 23 -15.67 6.12 11.86
N SER A 24 -16.60 6.47 12.76
CA SER A 24 -16.99 5.63 13.89
C SER A 24 -17.62 4.30 13.48
N GLU A 25 -18.36 4.26 12.37
CA GLU A 25 -19.02 3.04 11.87
C GLU A 25 -18.01 2.05 11.24
N LEU A 26 -16.91 2.55 10.65
CA LEU A 26 -15.80 1.71 10.18
C LEU A 26 -15.06 1.03 11.35
N SER A 27 -15.00 1.68 12.51
CA SER A 27 -14.47 1.10 13.75
C SER A 27 -15.46 0.14 14.44
N GLU A 28 -16.78 0.36 14.32
CA GLU A 28 -17.80 -0.45 15.00
C GLU A 28 -18.16 -1.74 14.26
N GLN A 29 -18.01 -1.79 12.93
CA GLN A 29 -18.20 -3.03 12.17
C GLN A 29 -17.16 -4.12 12.52
N ALA A 30 -16.09 -3.76 13.22
CA ALA A 30 -15.09 -4.71 13.73
C ALA A 30 -15.53 -5.46 15.01
N THR A 31 -16.67 -5.11 15.64
CA THR A 31 -16.97 -5.64 16.98
C THR A 31 -18.44 -5.99 17.23
N GLN A 32 -18.93 -7.08 16.62
CA GLN A 32 -20.04 -7.86 17.20
C GLN A 32 -19.70 -9.35 17.35
N ARG A 33 -19.75 -9.80 18.60
CA ARG A 33 -19.31 -11.11 19.09
C ARG A 33 -20.18 -12.26 18.55
N LYS A 34 -19.53 -13.25 17.93
CA LYS A 34 -19.90 -14.68 18.04
C LYS A 34 -18.65 -15.47 18.42
N THR A 35 -18.81 -16.37 19.37
CA THR A 35 -17.78 -17.24 19.95
C THR A 35 -17.32 -18.31 18.96
N GLY A 36 -16.48 -17.92 18.00
CA GLY A 36 -15.54 -18.75 17.23
C GLY A 36 -14.15 -18.11 17.31
N PRO A 37 -13.07 -18.71 16.75
CA PRO A 37 -11.79 -18.01 16.64
C PRO A 37 -12.03 -16.70 15.89
N ILE A 38 -11.93 -15.59 16.61
CA ILE A 38 -12.11 -14.26 16.06
C ILE A 38 -10.98 -14.08 15.06
N THR A 39 -11.29 -14.23 13.77
CA THR A 39 -10.38 -13.80 12.72
C THR A 39 -10.91 -12.45 12.26
N VAL A 40 -10.54 -11.39 12.99
CA VAL A 40 -10.68 -10.04 12.44
C VAL A 40 -9.60 -9.94 11.37
N PHE A 41 -9.99 -10.08 10.11
CA PHE A 41 -9.12 -9.72 9.01
C PHE A 41 -9.40 -8.26 8.70
N ASN A 42 -8.37 -7.41 8.72
CA ASN A 42 -8.47 -6.03 8.23
C ASN A 42 -8.64 -6.11 6.69
N ARG A 43 -9.87 -6.31 6.24
CA ARG A 43 -10.24 -6.51 4.84
C ARG A 43 -10.93 -5.24 4.33
N PHE A 44 -10.52 -4.79 3.15
CA PHE A 44 -10.97 -3.56 2.53
C PHE A 44 -11.32 -3.81 1.07
N ASP A 45 -12.33 -3.10 0.59
CA ASP A 45 -12.79 -3.25 -0.79
C ASP A 45 -11.80 -2.57 -1.75
N THR A 46 -11.15 -1.50 -1.30
CA THR A 46 -10.26 -0.67 -2.12
C THR A 46 -8.88 -0.46 -1.51
N LEU A 47 -7.90 -0.09 -2.35
CA LEU A 47 -6.56 0.30 -1.91
C LEU A 47 -6.61 1.55 -1.03
N GLY A 48 -7.46 2.51 -1.38
CA GLY A 48 -7.69 3.75 -0.63
C GLY A 48 -8.07 3.49 0.82
N GLU A 49 -9.09 2.65 1.04
CA GLU A 49 -9.53 2.26 2.39
C GLU A 49 -8.42 1.57 3.20
N ALA A 50 -7.72 0.62 2.58
CA ALA A 50 -6.63 -0.09 3.24
C ALA A 50 -5.46 0.84 3.60
N TRP A 51 -5.17 1.82 2.74
CA TRP A 51 -4.13 2.82 2.99
C TRP A 51 -4.53 3.79 4.09
N LEU A 52 -5.76 4.32 4.10
CA LEU A 52 -6.27 5.16 5.18
C LEU A 52 -6.26 4.43 6.52
N PHE A 53 -6.63 3.14 6.53
CA PHE A 53 -6.49 2.32 7.73
C PHE A 53 -5.03 2.24 8.19
N GLY A 54 -4.09 1.97 7.29
CA GLY A 54 -2.65 1.94 7.61
C GLY A 54 -2.13 3.28 8.16
N LEU A 55 -2.52 4.40 7.55
CA LEU A 55 -2.20 5.73 8.04
C LEU A 55 -2.72 5.92 9.47
N ASN A 56 -3.99 5.61 9.71
CA ASN A 56 -4.61 5.75 11.01
C ASN A 56 -3.91 4.87 12.06
N GLN A 57 -3.64 3.60 11.76
CA GLN A 57 -2.95 2.69 12.68
C GLN A 57 -1.59 3.25 13.10
N VAL A 58 -0.77 3.69 12.14
CA VAL A 58 0.56 4.24 12.46
C VAL A 58 0.46 5.57 13.21
N MET A 59 -0.43 6.47 12.79
CA MET A 59 -0.52 7.80 13.39
C MET A 59 -1.09 7.78 14.82
N MET A 60 -2.08 6.90 15.09
CA MET A 60 -2.77 6.84 16.38
C MET A 60 -2.14 5.86 17.38
N HIS A 61 -1.51 4.80 16.89
CA HIS A 61 -1.01 3.70 17.74
C HIS A 61 0.48 3.43 17.57
N GLY A 62 1.16 4.13 16.67
CA GLY A 62 2.59 3.93 16.45
C GLY A 62 3.45 4.42 17.61
N GLU A 63 4.44 3.63 17.98
CA GLU A 63 5.47 4.01 18.95
C GLU A 63 6.49 4.95 18.30
N GLY A 64 6.98 5.94 19.06
CA GLY A 64 8.00 6.86 18.59
C GLY A 64 9.38 6.21 18.60
N ILE A 65 10.04 6.15 17.44
CA ILE A 65 11.38 5.58 17.26
C ILE A 65 12.29 6.61 16.58
N GLN A 66 13.57 6.54 16.91
CA GLN A 66 14.63 7.37 16.34
C GLN A 66 15.36 6.62 15.21
N ASP A 67 15.53 7.24 14.04
CA ASP A 67 16.39 6.75 12.94
C ASP A 67 17.35 7.86 12.48
N ASP A 68 18.63 7.67 12.77
CA ASP A 68 19.67 8.69 12.58
C ASP A 68 20.27 8.70 11.16
N ALA A 69 19.86 7.78 10.27
CA ALA A 69 20.53 7.54 8.99
C ALA A 69 19.56 7.34 7.81
N VAL A 70 18.46 8.10 7.78
CA VAL A 70 17.44 8.04 6.73
C VAL A 70 17.96 8.70 5.45
N VAL A 71 17.74 8.07 4.29
CA VAL A 71 18.08 8.71 3.01
C VAL A 71 16.97 9.69 2.65
N ALA A 72 17.30 10.95 2.38
CA ALA A 72 16.28 11.97 2.08
C ALA A 72 15.35 11.59 0.91
N ARG A 73 15.90 10.89 -0.11
CA ARG A 73 15.11 10.39 -1.25
C ARG A 73 14.04 9.35 -0.87
N ASP A 74 14.19 8.70 0.29
CA ASP A 74 13.22 7.73 0.79
C ASP A 74 11.97 8.45 1.33
N ILE A 75 12.09 9.74 1.67
CA ILE A 75 11.01 10.64 2.08
C ILE A 75 10.42 11.39 0.88
N SER A 76 11.24 12.15 0.14
CA SER A 76 10.78 12.96 -1.01
C SER A 76 11.54 12.65 -2.30
N LEU A 77 10.90 12.83 -3.47
CA LEU A 77 11.59 12.91 -4.77
C LEU A 77 11.69 14.34 -5.30
N ASP A 78 10.92 15.26 -4.70
CA ASP A 78 11.02 16.67 -4.99
C ASP A 78 12.34 17.24 -4.46
N ALA A 79 13.07 17.93 -5.33
CA ALA A 79 14.42 18.40 -5.05
C ALA A 79 14.45 19.52 -4.00
N GLU A 80 13.47 20.43 -4.05
CA GLU A 80 13.36 21.54 -3.10
C GLU A 80 13.02 21.01 -1.69
N ARG A 81 12.01 20.15 -1.58
CA ARG A 81 11.65 19.47 -0.34
C ARG A 81 12.83 18.66 0.19
N THR A 82 13.57 17.96 -0.66
CA THR A 82 14.76 17.19 -0.26
C THR A 82 15.83 18.10 0.34
N ALA A 83 16.13 19.24 -0.30
CA ALA A 83 17.11 20.20 0.22
C ALA A 83 16.67 20.77 1.57
N ASN A 84 15.38 21.13 1.71
CA ASN A 84 14.82 21.63 2.95
C ASN A 84 14.91 20.60 4.10
N LEU A 85 14.63 19.31 3.80
CA LEU A 85 14.75 18.24 4.79
C LEU A 85 16.18 18.09 5.29
N LEU A 86 17.18 18.14 4.39
CA LEU A 86 18.59 18.00 4.74
C LEU A 86 19.07 19.12 5.68
N THR A 87 18.53 20.33 5.56
CA THR A 87 18.84 21.44 6.48
C THR A 87 18.09 21.34 7.81
N GLN A 88 16.86 20.82 7.81
CA GLN A 88 16.02 20.76 9.02
C GLN A 88 16.37 19.58 9.93
N TYR A 89 16.78 18.46 9.35
CA TYR A 89 16.97 17.18 10.04
C TYR A 89 18.38 16.64 9.84
N GLU A 90 19.39 17.50 10.04
CA GLU A 90 20.79 17.12 9.86
C GLU A 90 21.17 15.89 10.70
N SER A 91 21.74 14.87 10.05
CA SER A 91 22.29 13.73 10.78
C SER A 91 23.63 14.08 11.40
N PRO A 92 23.86 13.75 12.69
CA PRO A 92 25.14 13.96 13.35
C PRO A 92 26.24 13.03 12.80
N SER A 93 25.88 12.02 12.01
CA SER A 93 26.79 10.98 11.53
C SER A 93 27.12 11.09 10.03
N ASP A 94 26.25 11.70 9.22
CA ASP A 94 26.39 11.78 7.77
C ASP A 94 25.54 12.94 7.23
N GLU A 95 26.18 14.00 6.73
CA GLU A 95 25.50 15.21 6.19
C GLU A 95 24.57 14.92 5.00
N THR A 96 24.66 13.74 4.39
CA THR A 96 23.78 13.31 3.30
C THR A 96 22.54 12.54 3.79
N ARG A 97 22.41 12.37 5.11
CA ARG A 97 21.34 11.62 5.78
C ARG A 97 20.52 12.53 6.68
N LEU A 98 19.29 12.08 6.92
CA LEU A 98 18.37 12.71 7.83
C LEU A 98 18.36 11.97 9.16
N ASN A 99 18.32 12.75 10.24
CA ASN A 99 18.04 12.29 11.59
C ASN A 99 16.57 12.56 11.91
N LEU A 100 15.74 11.53 11.76
CA LEU A 100 14.28 11.64 11.84
C LEU A 100 13.72 10.77 12.95
N LYS A 101 12.61 11.24 13.52
CA LYS A 101 11.69 10.35 14.22
C LYS A 101 10.72 9.69 13.26
N LEU A 102 10.22 8.53 13.66
CA LEU A 102 9.11 7.86 13.01
C LEU A 102 8.12 7.35 14.06
N LYS A 103 6.86 7.21 13.65
CA LYS A 103 5.88 6.38 14.34
C LYS A 103 5.89 5.00 13.70
N GLU A 104 5.93 3.94 14.50
CA GLU A 104 5.96 2.55 14.03
C GLU A 104 4.88 1.68 14.67
N THR A 105 4.23 0.88 13.84
CA THR A 105 3.43 -0.26 14.29
C THR A 105 4.04 -1.56 13.76
N LEU A 106 4.00 -2.61 14.58
CA LEU A 106 4.50 -3.93 14.21
C LEU A 106 3.37 -4.84 13.74
N GLY A 107 3.63 -5.63 12.70
CA GLY A 107 2.70 -6.64 12.20
C GLY A 107 1.43 -6.08 11.55
N HIS A 108 1.56 -4.97 10.82
CA HIS A 108 0.47 -4.42 10.02
C HIS A 108 0.06 -5.42 8.93
N PHE A 109 -1.20 -5.85 8.94
CA PHE A 109 -1.75 -6.81 7.98
C PHE A 109 -3.06 -6.28 7.42
N VAL A 110 -3.18 -6.22 6.10
CA VAL A 110 -4.41 -5.85 5.39
C VAL A 110 -4.67 -6.76 4.20
N SER A 111 -5.94 -6.95 3.88
CA SER A 111 -6.44 -7.68 2.72
C SER A 111 -7.21 -6.72 1.83
N ILE A 112 -6.91 -6.68 0.53
CA ILE A 112 -7.42 -5.69 -0.41
C ILE A 112 -8.06 -6.41 -1.60
N GLU A 113 -9.36 -6.25 -1.78
CA GLU A 113 -10.10 -6.89 -2.88
C GLU A 113 -9.72 -6.28 -4.22
N THR A 114 -9.95 -4.98 -4.37
CA THR A 114 -9.75 -4.24 -5.61
C THR A 114 -8.60 -3.27 -5.45
N VAL A 115 -7.62 -3.38 -6.36
CA VAL A 115 -6.53 -2.42 -6.47
C VAL A 115 -6.66 -1.76 -7.84
N SER A 116 -7.04 -0.50 -7.85
CA SER A 116 -7.20 0.30 -9.07
C SER A 116 -6.24 1.48 -9.04
N ILE A 117 -5.68 1.83 -10.20
CA ILE A 117 -4.95 3.08 -10.37
C ILE A 117 -5.87 4.30 -10.27
N ASP A 118 -7.15 4.14 -10.60
CA ASP A 118 -8.17 5.18 -10.53
C ASP A 118 -8.90 5.21 -9.17
N ASP A 119 -8.25 4.70 -8.11
CA ASP A 119 -8.80 4.76 -6.75
C ASP A 119 -8.89 6.23 -6.29
N PRO A 120 -10.09 6.73 -5.92
CA PRO A 120 -10.31 8.15 -5.68
C PRO A 120 -9.52 8.69 -4.48
N VAL A 121 -9.27 7.86 -3.46
CA VAL A 121 -8.47 8.28 -2.30
C VAL A 121 -7.00 8.40 -2.70
N ILE A 122 -6.51 7.44 -3.49
CA ILE A 122 -5.14 7.47 -4.00
C ILE A 122 -4.95 8.64 -4.95
N GLU A 123 -5.89 8.88 -5.86
CA GLU A 123 -5.85 10.01 -6.79
C GLU A 123 -5.80 11.35 -6.08
N GLN A 124 -6.60 11.50 -5.03
CA GLN A 124 -6.72 12.76 -4.30
C GLN A 124 -5.50 13.04 -3.41
N PHE A 125 -4.94 12.03 -2.75
CA PHE A 125 -4.04 12.26 -1.61
C PHE A 125 -2.64 11.66 -1.75
N ALA A 126 -2.42 10.67 -2.62
CA ALA A 126 -1.11 10.05 -2.76
C ALA A 126 -0.16 10.88 -3.64
N ASP A 127 1.15 10.74 -3.39
CA ASP A 127 2.18 11.35 -4.23
C ASP A 127 2.37 10.54 -5.52
N TRP A 128 1.87 11.07 -6.63
CA TRP A 128 1.95 10.43 -7.95
C TRP A 128 3.38 10.31 -8.49
N GLN A 129 4.26 11.27 -8.22
CA GLN A 129 5.68 11.15 -8.60
C GLN A 129 6.31 9.95 -7.88
N ARG A 130 5.92 9.74 -6.62
CA ARG A 130 6.36 8.61 -5.82
C ARG A 130 5.76 7.29 -6.29
N ILE A 131 4.49 7.25 -6.67
CA ILE A 131 3.84 6.05 -7.26
C ILE A 131 4.59 5.63 -8.51
N ASP A 132 4.81 6.54 -9.46
CA ASP A 132 5.51 6.26 -10.72
C ASP A 132 6.92 5.74 -10.49
N TYR A 133 7.66 6.41 -9.60
CA TYR A 133 8.99 5.97 -9.21
C TYR A 133 8.96 4.56 -8.62
N THR A 134 8.00 4.27 -7.74
CA THR A 134 7.90 2.98 -7.06
C THR A 134 7.55 1.87 -8.04
N ARG A 135 6.58 2.07 -8.94
CA ARG A 135 6.22 1.09 -9.98
C ARG A 135 7.39 0.74 -10.88
N LYS A 136 8.20 1.73 -11.30
CA LYS A 136 9.45 1.49 -12.05
C LYS A 136 10.43 0.59 -11.30
N ARG A 137 10.44 0.59 -9.97
CA ARG A 137 11.33 -0.27 -9.16
C ARG A 137 10.90 -1.74 -9.15
N TYR A 138 9.65 -2.05 -9.53
CA TYR A 138 9.18 -3.41 -9.74
C TYR A 138 9.41 -3.89 -11.18
N GLY A 139 9.52 -2.98 -12.15
CA GLY A 139 9.68 -3.33 -13.57
C GLY A 139 10.94 -4.14 -13.88
N GLN A 140 10.92 -4.83 -15.03
CA GLN A 140 12.08 -5.58 -15.56
C GLN A 140 13.31 -4.67 -15.74
N ASP A 141 13.09 -3.41 -16.09
CA ASP A 141 14.10 -2.38 -16.29
C ASP A 141 14.45 -1.59 -15.02
N SER A 142 14.03 -2.08 -13.83
CA SER A 142 14.23 -1.40 -12.53
C SER A 142 15.69 -1.15 -12.14
N GLY A 143 16.64 -1.75 -12.88
CA GLY A 143 18.06 -1.65 -12.66
C GLY A 143 18.54 -2.35 -11.39
N SER A 144 19.84 -2.22 -11.10
CA SER A 144 20.44 -2.84 -9.92
C SER A 144 19.75 -2.40 -8.63
N GLY A 145 19.43 -3.37 -7.79
CA GLY A 145 18.78 -3.14 -6.50
C GLY A 145 17.28 -2.88 -6.55
N GLY A 146 16.66 -2.83 -7.74
CA GLY A 146 15.21 -2.84 -7.90
C GLY A 146 14.60 -4.16 -7.46
N TYR A 147 13.31 -4.16 -7.13
CA TYR A 147 12.61 -5.40 -6.83
C TYR A 147 12.45 -6.26 -8.08
N GLY A 148 12.27 -5.62 -9.25
CA GLY A 148 12.20 -6.33 -10.53
C GLY A 148 13.40 -7.24 -10.80
N ASN A 149 14.59 -6.85 -10.36
CA ASN A 149 15.81 -7.65 -10.54
C ASN A 149 15.70 -9.06 -9.92
N PHE A 150 15.00 -9.24 -8.79
CA PHE A 150 14.78 -10.56 -8.20
C PHE A 150 13.40 -11.15 -8.49
N VAL A 151 12.40 -10.33 -8.81
CA VAL A 151 11.06 -10.80 -9.21
C VAL A 151 11.13 -11.48 -10.58
N TYR A 152 11.74 -10.83 -11.56
CA TYR A 152 11.89 -11.38 -12.90
C TYR A 152 13.12 -12.28 -13.00
N GLY A 153 14.21 -11.95 -12.32
CA GLY A 153 15.48 -12.66 -12.48
C GLY A 153 16.12 -12.44 -13.86
N PRO A 154 17.30 -13.03 -14.12
CA PRO A 154 17.92 -13.01 -15.43
C PRO A 154 16.97 -13.62 -16.48
N ASP A 155 16.81 -12.94 -17.62
CA ASP A 155 15.98 -13.40 -18.75
C ASP A 155 14.55 -13.85 -18.37
N ASN A 156 13.97 -13.25 -17.31
CA ASN A 156 12.63 -13.56 -16.76
C ASN A 156 12.46 -14.94 -16.10
N GLU A 157 13.55 -15.67 -15.84
CA GLU A 157 13.50 -17.03 -15.27
C GLU A 157 12.72 -17.12 -13.94
N GLY A 158 12.78 -16.09 -13.09
CA GLY A 158 12.09 -16.04 -11.80
C GLY A 158 10.57 -16.04 -11.97
N LEU A 159 10.06 -15.16 -12.83
CA LEU A 159 8.63 -15.07 -13.12
C LEU A 159 8.14 -16.33 -13.86
N ASP A 160 8.92 -16.79 -14.84
CA ASP A 160 8.60 -17.97 -15.64
C ASP A 160 8.55 -19.24 -14.79
N HIS A 161 9.41 -19.34 -13.77
CA HIS A 161 9.36 -20.43 -12.81
C HIS A 161 8.05 -20.43 -12.02
N ILE A 162 7.57 -19.25 -11.57
CA ILE A 162 6.29 -19.13 -10.86
C ILE A 162 5.12 -19.56 -11.76
N VAL A 163 5.07 -19.03 -12.98
CA VAL A 163 4.02 -19.35 -13.95
C VAL A 163 4.01 -20.86 -14.26
N SER A 164 5.16 -21.44 -14.60
CA SER A 164 5.30 -22.87 -14.88
C SER A 164 4.82 -23.72 -13.70
N LYS A 165 5.16 -23.32 -12.48
CA LYS A 165 4.76 -24.03 -11.25
C LYS A 165 3.25 -24.00 -11.03
N LEU A 166 2.60 -22.88 -11.30
CA LEU A 166 1.15 -22.72 -11.17
C LEU A 166 0.40 -23.47 -12.28
N LEU A 167 0.91 -23.48 -13.51
CA LEU A 167 0.34 -24.27 -14.62
C LEU A 167 0.42 -25.78 -14.37
N VAL A 168 1.57 -26.26 -13.87
CA VAL A 168 1.78 -27.69 -13.57
C VAL A 168 0.99 -28.13 -12.34
N ASN A 169 0.87 -27.27 -11.34
CA ASN A 169 0.11 -27.55 -10.12
C ASN A 169 -0.62 -26.29 -9.62
N PRO A 170 -1.87 -26.06 -10.05
CA PRO A 170 -2.66 -24.91 -9.61
C PRO A 170 -2.85 -24.83 -8.09
N SER A 171 -2.85 -25.97 -7.41
CA SER A 171 -2.95 -26.05 -5.95
C SER A 171 -1.63 -25.80 -5.20
N SER A 172 -0.54 -25.52 -5.93
CA SER A 172 0.81 -25.36 -5.39
C SER A 172 0.84 -24.50 -4.14
N LYS A 173 1.57 -24.99 -3.13
CA LYS A 173 1.79 -24.26 -1.88
C LYS A 173 3.12 -23.51 -1.86
N SER A 174 3.88 -23.55 -2.95
CA SER A 174 5.27 -23.08 -2.99
C SER A 174 5.61 -22.24 -4.22
N ALA A 175 4.60 -21.67 -4.89
CA ALA A 175 4.80 -20.59 -5.86
C ALA A 175 5.12 -19.30 -5.08
N VAL A 176 6.39 -19.10 -4.78
CA VAL A 176 6.91 -18.00 -3.94
C VAL A 176 8.15 -17.43 -4.59
N ILE A 177 8.21 -16.11 -4.70
CA ILE A 177 9.43 -15.36 -4.98
C ILE A 177 9.99 -14.89 -3.64
N ASN A 178 11.26 -15.22 -3.36
CA ASN A 178 11.95 -14.74 -2.17
C ASN A 178 13.00 -13.70 -2.57
N ALA A 179 13.03 -12.59 -1.86
CA ALA A 179 14.09 -11.61 -2.02
C ALA A 179 15.44 -12.20 -1.61
N PRO A 180 16.53 -11.85 -2.30
CA PRO A 180 17.85 -12.35 -1.97
C PRO A 180 18.26 -11.87 -0.58
N ASN A 181 18.86 -12.77 0.19
CA ASN A 181 19.41 -12.46 1.51
C ASN A 181 20.78 -11.78 1.39
N ALA A 182 20.83 -10.66 0.67
CA ALA A 182 22.06 -9.97 0.32
C ALA A 182 22.25 -8.74 1.20
N TRP A 183 23.02 -8.89 2.28
CA TRP A 183 23.48 -7.76 3.11
C TRP A 183 24.31 -6.73 2.32
N SER A 184 24.85 -7.09 1.15
CA SER A 184 25.63 -6.22 0.28
C SER A 184 24.79 -5.46 -0.76
N ALA A 185 23.50 -5.76 -0.91
CA ALA A 185 22.63 -5.06 -1.85
C ALA A 185 22.16 -3.70 -1.28
N ASN A 186 21.77 -2.77 -2.16
CA ASN A 186 21.09 -1.51 -1.81
C ASN A 186 21.71 -0.74 -0.63
N TYR A 187 22.97 -0.31 -0.76
CA TYR A 187 23.66 0.48 0.27
C TYR A 187 23.75 -0.23 1.64
N GLY A 188 23.89 -1.56 1.63
CA GLY A 188 24.04 -2.36 2.85
C GLY A 188 22.71 -2.71 3.53
N LYS A 189 21.57 -2.51 2.87
CA LYS A 189 20.24 -2.82 3.41
C LYS A 189 19.56 -3.91 2.57
N PRO A 190 19.08 -5.01 3.17
CA PRO A 190 18.31 -6.02 2.44
C PRO A 190 17.03 -5.40 1.83
N PRO A 191 16.44 -5.96 0.77
CA PRO A 191 15.18 -5.47 0.21
C PRO A 191 14.08 -5.36 1.27
N CYS A 192 13.23 -4.34 1.18
CA CYS A 192 12.08 -4.21 2.09
C CYS A 192 11.01 -5.24 1.78
N LEU A 193 10.70 -5.47 0.50
CA LEU A 193 9.91 -6.61 0.03
C LEU A 193 10.74 -7.87 0.23
N THR A 194 10.27 -8.80 1.08
CA THR A 194 10.99 -10.02 1.45
C THR A 194 10.49 -11.25 0.70
N ALA A 195 9.18 -11.35 0.47
CA ALA A 195 8.58 -12.44 -0.27
C ALA A 195 7.27 -12.02 -0.95
N VAL A 196 6.97 -12.66 -2.08
CA VAL A 196 5.66 -12.60 -2.73
C VAL A 196 5.20 -14.04 -2.98
N ASP A 197 4.09 -14.40 -2.36
CA ASP A 197 3.47 -15.72 -2.42
C ASP A 197 2.22 -15.68 -3.31
N PHE A 198 2.09 -16.69 -4.19
CA PHE A 198 1.01 -16.79 -5.16
C PHE A 198 0.23 -18.10 -4.97
N LYS A 199 -1.11 -18.04 -5.03
CA LYS A 199 -1.99 -19.21 -4.92
C LYS A 199 -3.17 -19.06 -5.88
N ILE A 200 -3.48 -20.10 -6.65
CA ILE A 200 -4.76 -20.16 -7.35
C ILE A 200 -5.79 -20.81 -6.43
N ARG A 201 -6.83 -20.07 -6.02
CA ARG A 201 -7.92 -20.57 -5.17
C ARG A 201 -9.22 -20.02 -5.71
N ASP A 202 -10.25 -20.86 -5.72
CA ASP A 202 -11.58 -20.50 -6.23
C ASP A 202 -11.54 -19.82 -7.61
N ASP A 203 -10.63 -20.33 -8.47
CA ASP A 203 -10.37 -19.83 -9.83
C ASP A 203 -9.82 -18.40 -9.92
N GLU A 204 -9.19 -17.89 -8.85
CA GLU A 204 -8.53 -16.60 -8.82
C GLU A 204 -7.06 -16.74 -8.39
N LEU A 205 -6.16 -15.93 -8.97
CA LEU A 205 -4.79 -15.82 -8.50
C LEU A 205 -4.74 -14.87 -7.29
N LEU A 206 -4.63 -15.42 -6.09
CA LEU A 206 -4.38 -14.67 -4.85
C LEU A 206 -2.89 -14.35 -4.69
N MET A 207 -2.60 -13.19 -4.13
CA MET A 207 -1.24 -12.75 -3.80
C MET A 207 -1.11 -12.43 -2.31
N THR A 208 0.02 -12.83 -1.70
CA THR A 208 0.43 -12.33 -0.37
C THR A 208 1.83 -11.75 -0.46
N ALA A 209 1.97 -10.46 -0.19
CA ALA A 209 3.25 -9.76 -0.17
C ALA A 209 3.70 -9.51 1.27
N MET A 210 4.98 -9.80 1.53
CA MET A 210 5.60 -9.61 2.83
C MET A 210 6.67 -8.52 2.73
N TYR A 211 6.58 -7.51 3.59
CA TYR A 211 7.59 -6.49 3.77
C TYR A 211 8.15 -6.56 5.18
N ARG A 212 9.48 -6.54 5.31
CA ARG A 212 10.11 -6.41 6.63
C ARG A 212 9.97 -4.99 7.21
N SER A 213 9.77 -3.99 6.36
CA SER A 213 9.60 -2.58 6.75
C SER A 213 9.00 -1.79 5.59
N GLN A 214 8.09 -0.86 5.84
CA GLN A 214 7.47 -0.03 4.80
C GLN A 214 7.04 1.33 5.36
N ASN A 215 7.43 2.40 4.67
CA ASN A 215 6.83 3.72 4.88
C ASN A 215 5.41 3.70 4.29
N VAL A 216 4.40 3.66 5.16
CA VAL A 216 2.97 3.59 4.81
C VAL A 216 2.56 4.81 4.01
N PHE A 217 2.99 6.00 4.43
CA PHE A 217 2.57 7.26 3.81
C PHE A 217 3.06 7.40 2.37
N THR A 218 4.37 7.28 2.14
CA THR A 218 4.92 7.55 0.80
C THR A 218 4.96 6.32 -0.10
N LYS A 219 5.11 5.10 0.42
CA LYS A 219 5.45 3.93 -0.43
C LYS A 219 4.29 2.96 -0.63
N GLN A 220 3.37 2.83 0.31
CA GLN A 220 2.36 1.77 0.26
C GLN A 220 1.48 1.85 -1.00
N PRO A 221 0.94 3.02 -1.41
CA PRO A 221 0.12 3.10 -2.63
C PRO A 221 0.87 2.58 -3.86
N GLY A 222 2.06 3.11 -4.11
CA GLY A 222 2.89 2.71 -5.25
C GLY A 222 3.35 1.24 -5.19
N ASN A 223 3.64 0.73 -4.01
CA ASN A 223 4.00 -0.67 -3.81
C ASN A 223 2.83 -1.61 -4.15
N VAL A 224 1.63 -1.32 -3.65
CA VAL A 224 0.46 -2.18 -3.88
C VAL A 224 0.00 -2.12 -5.34
N LEU A 225 0.03 -0.94 -5.98
CA LEU A 225 -0.22 -0.82 -7.42
C LEU A 225 0.78 -1.63 -8.25
N ALA A 226 2.07 -1.56 -7.91
CA ALA A 226 3.09 -2.34 -8.61
C ALA A 226 2.96 -3.87 -8.39
N LEU A 227 2.50 -4.27 -7.20
CA LEU A 227 2.16 -5.67 -6.91
C LEU A 227 0.96 -6.13 -7.73
N ARG A 228 -0.06 -5.27 -7.92
CA ARG A 228 -1.19 -5.56 -8.81
C ARG A 228 -0.74 -5.74 -10.26
N ASP A 229 0.10 -4.86 -10.79
CA ASP A 229 0.67 -5.00 -12.14
C ASP A 229 1.37 -6.37 -12.32
N LEU A 230 2.15 -6.79 -11.32
CA LEU A 230 2.81 -8.09 -11.30
C LEU A 230 1.81 -9.26 -11.21
N GLN A 231 0.78 -9.13 -10.37
CA GLN A 231 -0.25 -10.15 -10.19
C GLN A 231 -1.00 -10.40 -11.49
N GLU A 232 -1.45 -9.33 -12.16
CA GLU A 232 -2.16 -9.39 -13.44
C GLU A 232 -1.29 -10.04 -14.52
N THR A 233 -0.01 -9.67 -14.59
CA THR A 233 0.94 -10.30 -15.52
C THR A 233 1.02 -11.82 -15.33
N ILE A 234 0.98 -12.32 -14.09
CA ILE A 234 1.00 -13.77 -13.82
C ILE A 234 -0.38 -14.36 -14.08
N ALA A 235 -1.45 -13.71 -13.63
CA ALA A 235 -2.84 -14.13 -13.75
C ALA A 235 -3.22 -14.37 -15.22
N ASP A 236 -2.87 -13.44 -16.11
CA ASP A 236 -3.07 -13.55 -17.55
C ASP A 236 -2.35 -14.78 -18.13
N ARG A 237 -1.14 -15.08 -17.66
CA ARG A 237 -0.33 -16.22 -18.15
C ARG A 237 -0.79 -17.57 -17.62
N VAL A 238 -1.52 -17.58 -16.49
CA VAL A 238 -2.12 -18.79 -15.91
C VAL A 238 -3.63 -18.89 -16.17
N GLU A 239 -4.17 -17.97 -16.97
CA GLU A 239 -5.56 -17.93 -17.44
C GLU A 239 -6.61 -17.90 -16.31
N VAL A 240 -6.34 -17.18 -15.23
CA VAL A 240 -7.30 -16.90 -14.15
C VAL A 240 -7.35 -15.41 -13.84
N PRO A 241 -8.47 -14.86 -13.33
CA PRO A 241 -8.53 -13.49 -12.83
C PRO A 241 -7.56 -13.23 -11.65
N ALA A 242 -7.10 -11.99 -11.53
CA ALA A 242 -6.30 -11.55 -10.40
C ALA A 242 -7.20 -11.26 -9.18
N GLY A 243 -7.10 -12.08 -8.15
CA GLY A 243 -7.92 -11.94 -6.94
C GLY A 243 -7.33 -10.99 -5.88
N MET A 244 -7.69 -11.20 -4.62
CA MET A 244 -7.29 -10.39 -3.47
C MET A 244 -5.76 -10.33 -3.26
N ILE A 245 -5.26 -9.16 -2.83
CA ILE A 245 -3.89 -8.97 -2.33
C ILE A 245 -3.90 -8.91 -0.81
N ASN A 246 -3.11 -9.77 -0.16
CA ASN A 246 -2.78 -9.63 1.26
C ASN A 246 -1.43 -8.93 1.39
N LEU A 247 -1.37 -7.89 2.22
CA LEU A 247 -0.16 -7.15 2.52
C LEU A 247 0.19 -7.32 3.99
N PHE A 248 1.36 -7.92 4.26
CA PHE A 248 1.95 -7.97 5.59
C PHE A 248 3.18 -7.06 5.64
N VAL A 249 3.22 -6.17 6.62
CA VAL A 249 4.37 -5.30 6.91
C VAL A 249 4.79 -5.50 8.36
N ALA A 250 5.99 -6.05 8.55
CA ALA A 250 6.51 -6.31 9.90
C ALA A 250 6.78 -5.01 10.69
N SER A 251 7.25 -3.96 10.02
CA SER A 251 7.52 -2.61 10.56
C SER A 251 6.86 -1.55 9.66
N ALA A 252 5.62 -1.20 9.95
CA ALA A 252 4.86 -0.18 9.23
C ALA A 252 5.07 1.17 9.91
N HIS A 253 5.55 2.16 9.18
CA HIS A 253 5.95 3.43 9.77
C HIS A 253 5.63 4.66 8.92
N ILE A 254 5.65 5.83 9.57
CA ILE A 254 5.55 7.15 8.95
C ILE A 254 6.59 8.04 9.63
N TYR A 255 7.45 8.68 8.82
CA TYR A 255 8.47 9.60 9.31
C TYR A 255 7.87 10.96 9.67
N GLU A 256 8.51 11.64 10.62
CA GLU A 256 8.01 12.91 11.17
C GLU A 256 7.69 14.02 10.16
N PRO A 257 8.40 14.18 9.03
CA PRO A 257 8.07 15.24 8.09
C PRO A 257 6.73 15.03 7.37
N ASP A 258 6.12 13.84 7.48
CA ASP A 258 4.85 13.49 6.85
C ASP A 258 3.68 13.46 7.85
N TRP A 259 3.92 13.61 9.16
CA TRP A 259 2.88 13.47 10.19
C TRP A 259 1.73 14.46 10.04
N GLU A 260 2.02 15.76 9.88
CA GLU A 260 0.98 16.78 9.75
C GLU A 260 0.10 16.56 8.51
N THR A 261 0.70 16.13 7.40
CA THR A 261 -0.04 15.82 6.17
C THR A 261 -0.92 14.58 6.35
N ALA A 262 -0.40 13.53 6.99
CA ALA A 262 -1.17 12.33 7.31
C ALA A 262 -2.38 12.66 8.22
N GLU A 263 -2.20 13.50 9.24
CA GLU A 263 -3.29 13.97 10.11
C GLU A 263 -4.35 14.75 9.34
N LYS A 264 -3.94 15.62 8.41
CA LYS A 264 -4.87 16.37 7.55
C LYS A 264 -5.67 15.46 6.63
N ILE A 265 -5.07 14.41 6.06
CA ILE A 265 -5.78 13.43 5.23
C ILE A 265 -6.83 12.72 6.08
N LEU A 266 -6.43 12.17 7.23
CA LEU A 266 -7.31 11.43 8.14
C LEU A 266 -8.47 12.27 8.70
N ALA A 267 -8.33 13.60 8.76
CA ALA A 267 -9.40 14.50 9.19
C ALA A 267 -10.38 14.89 8.08
N GLN A 268 -10.02 14.67 6.81
CA GLN A 268 -10.82 15.03 5.62
C GLN A 268 -11.59 13.85 5.04
N THR A 269 -11.13 12.64 5.33
CA THR A 269 -11.81 11.39 5.03
C THR A 269 -12.73 11.07 6.18
#